data_AF-A0A232LRV0-F1
#
_entry.id   AF-A0A232LRV0-F1
#
_cell.length_a   1.000
_cell.length_b   1.000
_cell.length_c   1.000
_cell.angle_alpha   90.00
_cell.angle_beta   90.00
_cell.angle_gamma   90.00
#
_symmetry.space_group_name_H-M   'P 1'
#
loop_
_entity.id
_entity.type
_entity.pdbx_description
1 polymer ?
#
loop_
_entity_poly.entity_id
_entity_poly.type
_entity_poly.pdbx_seq_one_letter_code
_entity_poly.pdbx_strand_id
1 'polypeptide(L)'
;LSDGVLSIRKLLHKAQSETTSSRVFRFLEDAEKFVLSYRSIIERAPLQTYGTALAFSPMRSKVKIQHWKERLSFIKNVVGIRDGWDPCL
;
A
#
# COMPACT_ATOMS: atom_id res chain seq x y z
N LEU A 1 8.37 14.96 -4.90
CA LEU A 1 7.43 13.82 -4.72
C LEU A 1 7.61 12.92 -5.92
N SER A 2 7.72 11.59 -5.76
CA SER A 2 7.82 10.71 -6.93
C SER A 2 6.52 10.78 -7.75
N ASP A 3 6.62 10.63 -9.07
CA ASP A 3 5.48 10.74 -9.99
C ASP A 3 4.36 9.73 -9.66
N GLY A 4 4.73 8.57 -9.10
CA GLY A 4 3.78 7.56 -8.61
C GLY A 4 2.90 8.08 -7.46
N VAL A 5 3.51 8.72 -6.45
CA VAL A 5 2.75 9.28 -5.31
C VAL A 5 1.86 10.43 -5.78
N LEU A 6 2.35 11.26 -6.71
CA LEU A 6 1.55 12.34 -7.29
C LEU A 6 0.33 11.79 -8.04
N SER A 7 0.51 10.70 -8.79
CA SER A 7 -0.57 10.02 -9.50
C SER A 7 -1.63 9.46 -8.55
N ILE A 8 -1.22 8.81 -7.45
CA ILE A 8 -2.14 8.29 -6.42
C ILE A 8 -2.95 9.43 -5.79
N ARG A 9 -2.31 10.55 -5.43
CA ARG A 9 -2.98 11.73 -4.86
C ARG A 9 -4.02 12.33 -5.79
N LYS A 10 -3.69 12.44 -7.09
CA LYS A 10 -4.65 12.91 -8.11
C LYS A 10 -5.88 12.01 -8.19
N LEU A 11 -5.67 10.68 -8.17
CA LEU A 11 -6.76 9.72 -8.16
C LEU A 11 -7.60 9.82 -6.87
N LEU A 12 -6.95 10.01 -5.73
CA LEU A 12 -7.61 10.13 -4.43
C LEU A 12 -8.49 11.38 -4.35
N HIS A 13 -7.98 12.52 -4.83
CA HIS A 13 -8.75 13.77 -4.94
C HIS A 13 -10.00 13.59 -5.82
N LYS A 14 -9.83 12.93 -6.98
CA LYS A 14 -10.96 12.64 -7.88
C LYS A 14 -11.98 11.69 -7.24
N ALA A 15 -11.50 10.63 -6.59
CA ALA A 15 -12.35 9.65 -5.90
C ALA A 15 -13.10 10.23 -4.69
N GLN A 16 -12.62 11.33 -4.10
CA GLN A 16 -13.32 12.04 -3.03
C GLN A 16 -14.46 12.91 -3.59
N SER A 17 -14.26 13.52 -4.76
CA SER A 17 -15.26 14.39 -5.38
C SER A 17 -16.41 13.64 -6.05
N GLU A 18 -16.16 12.40 -6.48
CA GLU A 18 -17.19 11.56 -7.07
C GLU A 18 -17.79 10.66 -5.97
N THR A 19 -19.12 10.46 -5.97
CA THR A 19 -19.80 9.42 -5.14
C THR A 19 -19.40 7.98 -5.54
N THR A 20 -18.31 7.83 -6.30
CA THR A 20 -17.77 6.58 -6.83
C THR A 20 -17.11 5.79 -5.72
N SER A 21 -17.93 5.00 -5.02
CA SER A 21 -17.58 3.83 -4.21
C SER A 21 -16.54 4.05 -3.11
N SER A 22 -17.02 4.05 -1.85
CA SER A 22 -16.19 4.02 -0.63
C SER A 22 -15.05 2.99 -0.66
N ARG A 23 -15.15 1.95 -1.48
CA ARG A 23 -14.11 0.94 -1.66
C ARG A 23 -12.88 1.45 -2.41
N VAL A 24 -13.07 2.20 -3.51
CA VAL A 24 -11.94 2.73 -4.31
C VAL A 24 -11.20 3.79 -3.51
N PHE A 25 -11.94 4.71 -2.87
CA PHE A 25 -11.36 5.71 -1.98
C PHE A 25 -10.50 5.08 -0.87
N ARG A 26 -11.06 4.11 -0.13
CA ARG A 26 -10.32 3.39 0.94
C ARG A 26 -9.11 2.62 0.42
N PHE A 27 -9.17 2.10 -0.81
CA PHE A 27 -8.03 1.44 -1.43
C PHE A 27 -6.92 2.45 -1.77
N LEU A 28 -7.28 3.59 -2.37
CA LEU A 28 -6.31 4.64 -2.72
C LEU A 28 -5.67 5.25 -1.47
N GLU A 29 -6.44 5.47 -0.40
CA GLU A 29 -5.92 5.95 0.88
C GLU A 29 -4.90 4.98 1.49
N ASP A 30 -5.20 3.67 1.43
CA ASP A 30 -4.27 2.63 1.86
C ASP A 30 -3.03 2.54 0.96
N ALA A 31 -3.20 2.72 -0.36
CA ALA A 31 -2.11 2.72 -1.33
C ALA A 31 -1.17 3.91 -1.15
N GLU A 32 -1.69 5.08 -0.81
CA GLU A 32 -0.85 6.23 -0.45
C GLU A 32 0.02 5.91 0.77
N LYS A 33 -0.57 5.39 1.86
CA LYS A 33 0.15 4.98 3.07
C LYS A 33 1.19 3.91 2.78
N PHE A 34 0.86 2.94 1.93
CA PHE A 34 1.79 1.89 1.47
C PHE A 34 3.01 2.47 0.78
N VAL A 35 2.80 3.31 -0.25
CA VAL A 35 3.92 3.86 -1.03
C VAL A 35 4.76 4.82 -0.19
N LEU A 36 4.15 5.63 0.69
CA LEU A 36 4.88 6.51 1.59
C LEU A 36 5.72 5.73 2.61
N SER A 37 5.15 4.68 3.23
CA SER A 37 5.83 3.86 4.23
C SER A 37 7.06 3.13 3.68
N TYR A 38 6.96 2.64 2.43
CA TYR A 38 8.03 1.87 1.79
C TYR A 38 8.85 2.66 0.78
N ARG A 39 8.62 3.98 0.66
CA ARG A 39 9.24 4.83 -0.36
C ARG A 39 10.76 4.67 -0.41
N SER A 40 11.41 4.81 0.74
CA SER A 40 12.88 4.75 0.84
C SER A 40 13.46 3.43 0.32
N ILE A 41 12.82 2.30 0.64
CA ILE A 41 13.32 0.99 0.23
C ILE A 41 12.94 0.67 -1.23
N ILE A 42 11.76 1.10 -1.70
CA ILE A 42 11.35 0.99 -3.11
C ILE A 42 12.30 1.77 -4.01
N GLU A 43 12.66 3.01 -3.64
CA GLU A 43 13.56 3.87 -4.44
C GLU A 43 14.99 3.31 -4.46
N ARG A 44 15.47 2.69 -3.37
CA ARG A 44 16.83 2.17 -3.27
C ARG A 44 17.00 0.77 -3.87
N ALA A 45 15.99 -0.08 -3.73
CA ALA A 45 16.08 -1.51 -4.00
C ALA A 45 14.72 -2.06 -4.47
N PRO A 46 14.19 -1.61 -5.63
CA PRO A 46 12.84 -1.94 -6.08
C PRO A 46 12.64 -3.44 -6.29
N LEU A 47 13.65 -4.14 -6.83
CA LEU A 47 13.60 -5.59 -7.06
C LEU A 47 13.59 -6.38 -5.74
N GLN A 48 14.35 -5.95 -4.75
CA GLN A 48 14.46 -6.60 -3.44
C GLN A 48 13.23 -6.32 -2.56
N THR A 49 12.57 -5.19 -2.79
CA THR A 49 11.32 -4.81 -2.11
C THR A 49 10.10 -5.51 -2.72
N TYR A 50 10.24 -6.04 -3.94
CA TYR A 50 9.16 -6.72 -4.65
C TYR A 50 8.63 -7.91 -3.83
N GLY A 51 7.35 -7.82 -3.45
CA GLY A 51 6.67 -8.82 -2.63
C GLY A 51 6.95 -8.76 -1.11
N THR A 52 8.04 -8.14 -0.65
CA THR A 52 8.32 -8.00 0.80
C THR A 52 7.53 -6.84 1.41
N ALA A 53 7.42 -5.70 0.75
CA ALA A 53 6.57 -4.58 1.21
C ALA A 53 5.11 -5.02 1.43
N LEU A 54 4.61 -5.88 0.54
CA LEU A 54 3.28 -6.48 0.65
C LEU A 54 3.17 -7.39 1.88
N ALA A 55 4.18 -8.25 2.10
CA ALA A 55 4.23 -9.19 3.22
C ALA A 55 4.22 -8.45 4.58
N PHE A 56 5.01 -7.38 4.70
CA PHE A 56 5.18 -6.58 5.91
C PHE A 56 4.14 -5.47 6.10
N SER A 57 3.23 -5.26 5.15
CA SER A 57 2.13 -4.31 5.31
C SER A 57 1.18 -4.72 6.45
N PRO A 58 0.56 -3.74 7.15
CA PRO A 58 -0.37 -4.01 8.24
C PRO A 58 -1.46 -5.02 7.88
N MET A 59 -1.93 -5.82 8.85
CA MET A 59 -2.87 -6.91 8.59
C MET A 59 -4.16 -6.45 7.92
N ARG A 60 -4.63 -5.23 8.21
CA ARG A 60 -5.86 -4.65 7.64
C ARG A 60 -5.63 -3.81 6.37
N SER A 61 -4.40 -3.75 5.85
CA SER A 61 -4.09 -3.02 4.61
C SER A 61 -4.90 -3.59 3.44
N LYS A 62 -5.57 -2.70 2.71
CA LYS A 62 -6.35 -3.03 1.51
C LYS A 62 -5.45 -3.49 0.37
N VAL A 63 -4.30 -2.85 0.19
CA VAL A 63 -3.27 -3.28 -0.76
C VAL A 63 -2.82 -4.70 -0.44
N LYS A 64 -2.48 -4.98 0.83
CA LYS A 64 -2.09 -6.33 1.27
C LYS A 64 -3.14 -7.38 0.97
N ILE A 65 -4.38 -7.14 1.41
CA ILE A 65 -5.47 -8.10 1.26
C ILE A 65 -5.77 -8.38 -0.22
N GLN A 66 -5.84 -7.32 -1.04
CA GLN A 66 -6.19 -7.44 -2.46
C GLN A 66 -5.09 -8.13 -3.27
N HIS A 67 -3.83 -7.81 -2.96
CA HIS A 67 -2.68 -8.28 -3.74
C HIS A 67 -1.94 -9.45 -3.07
N TRP A 68 -2.46 -10.05 -1.98
CA TRP A 68 -1.76 -11.11 -1.23
C TRP A 68 -1.24 -12.25 -2.11
N LYS A 69 -1.94 -12.57 -3.20
CA LYS A 69 -1.51 -13.61 -4.16
C LYS A 69 -0.24 -13.25 -4.93
N GLU A 70 0.11 -11.97 -5.02
CA GLU A 70 1.31 -11.45 -5.69
C GLU A 70 2.56 -11.44 -4.80
N ARG A 71 2.41 -11.77 -3.51
CA ARG A 71 3.56 -11.95 -2.61
C ARG A 71 4.47 -13.07 -3.13
N LEU A 72 5.71 -13.06 -2.68
CA LEU A 72 6.65 -14.14 -2.97
C LEU A 72 6.07 -15.48 -2.48
N SER A 73 5.99 -16.46 -3.38
CA SER A 73 5.25 -17.71 -3.16
C SER A 73 5.76 -18.54 -1.97
N PHE A 74 7.02 -18.35 -1.57
CA PHE A 74 7.63 -18.98 -0.39
C PHE A 74 7.15 -18.35 0.93
N ILE A 75 6.65 -17.11 0.92
CA ILE A 75 6.09 -16.46 2.11
C ILE A 75 4.67 -16.98 2.32
N LYS A 76 4.47 -17.92 3.24
CA LYS A 76 3.13 -18.49 3.51
C LYS A 76 2.32 -17.65 4.48
N ASN A 77 2.95 -17.16 5.53
CA ASN A 77 2.37 -16.30 6.55
C ASN A 77 3.45 -15.36 7.10
N VAL A 78 3.03 -14.25 7.71
CA VAL A 78 3.91 -13.31 8.40
C VAL A 78 3.28 -12.99 9.75
N VAL A 79 4.02 -13.19 10.83
CA VAL A 79 3.57 -12.94 12.21
C VAL A 79 4.23 -11.67 12.76
N GLY A 80 3.68 -11.10 13.85
CA GLY A 80 4.23 -9.91 14.50
C GLY A 80 4.01 -8.60 13.73
N ILE A 81 3.10 -8.59 12.75
CA ILE A 81 2.74 -7.40 11.97
C ILE A 81 1.61 -6.65 12.66
N ARG A 82 1.70 -5.31 12.67
CA ARG A 82 0.67 -4.42 13.22
C ARG A 82 -0.66 -4.58 12.47
N ASP A 83 -1.77 -4.29 13.14
CA ASP A 83 -3.10 -4.36 12.53
C ASP A 83 -3.35 -3.25 11.51
N GLY A 84 -2.93 -2.02 11.81
CA GLY A 84 -3.11 -0.84 10.99
C GLY A 84 -1.81 -0.08 10.73
N TRP A 85 -1.90 0.91 9.84
CA TRP A 85 -0.83 1.89 9.65
C TRP A 85 -0.65 2.75 10.91
N ASP A 86 0.55 3.28 11.09
CA ASP A 86 0.83 4.26 12.14
C ASP A 86 -0.04 5.51 11.92
N PRO A 87 -0.70 6.06 12.95
CA PRO A 87 -1.43 7.33 12.84
C PRO A 87 -0.56 8.52 12.43
N CYS A 88 0.76 8.44 12.59
CA CYS A 88 1.72 9.50 12.26
C CYS A 88 2.23 9.48 10.80
N LEU A 89 1.71 8.57 9.96
CA LEU A 89 2.04 8.46 8.53
C LEU A 89 1.30 9.48 7.66
#